data_AF-A0AAV5NV59-F1
#
_entry.id   AF-A0AAV5NV59-F1
#
_cell.length_a   1.000
_cell.length_b   1.000
_cell.length_c   1.000
_cell.angle_alpha   90.00
_cell.angle_beta   90.00
_cell.angle_gamma   90.00
#
_symmetry.space_group_name_H-M   'P 1'
#
loop_
_entity.id
_entity.type
_entity.pdbx_description
1 polymer ?
#
loop_
_entity_poly.entity_id
_entity_poly.type
_entity_poly.pdbx_seq_one_letter_code
_entity_poly.pdbx_strand_id
1 'polypeptide(L)'
;MKVAIAGASILMLAGCVNQQNVEKASLTPVNCEGSVELPAHLADHFEAAEDAALLENALGAPEEGKLCQGKVYVSKDASNVTLFRAWNSTNPYSQFGQWWAHEVPAGNVAKYRENYEICYQWSPLDKLVTCHLKPGTKVVIGTGQSAKCSEYLTYDVSASQQVYIENSADVVANCSVKDGVFEWK
;
A
#
# COMPACT_ATOMS: atom_id res chain seq x y z
N MET A 1 0.01 -22.39 85.11
CA MET A 1 1.13 -21.50 84.73
C MET A 1 1.56 -21.89 83.32
N LYS A 2 1.41 -20.96 82.36
CA LYS A 2 2.12 -20.77 81.05
C LYS A 2 2.44 -22.02 80.18
N VAL A 3 1.77 -22.26 79.04
CA VAL A 3 2.05 -21.77 77.64
C VAL A 3 3.46 -22.21 77.17
N ALA A 4 3.68 -22.94 76.06
CA ALA A 4 3.40 -22.58 74.66
C ALA A 4 3.49 -23.77 73.68
N ILE A 5 2.59 -23.81 72.69
CA ILE A 5 2.73 -24.58 71.44
C ILE A 5 3.10 -23.59 70.34
N ALA A 6 4.23 -23.80 69.67
CA ALA A 6 4.65 -23.00 68.52
C ALA A 6 3.91 -23.48 67.27
N GLY A 7 2.97 -22.66 66.77
CA GLY A 7 2.26 -22.88 65.51
C GLY A 7 2.89 -22.09 64.36
N ALA A 8 3.30 -22.79 63.31
CA ALA A 8 3.84 -22.24 62.08
C ALA A 8 2.80 -21.41 61.31
N SER A 9 3.15 -20.18 60.92
CA SER A 9 2.31 -19.31 60.10
C SER A 9 2.62 -19.49 58.62
N ILE A 10 1.61 -19.87 57.84
CA ILE A 10 1.63 -19.89 56.36
C ILE A 10 1.02 -18.57 55.87
N LEU A 11 1.84 -17.71 55.26
CA LEU A 11 1.38 -16.52 54.54
C LEU A 11 1.02 -16.91 53.10
N MET A 12 -0.26 -16.84 52.74
CA MET A 12 -0.70 -16.86 51.34
C MET A 12 -0.72 -15.43 50.79
N LEU A 13 0.13 -15.16 49.80
CA LEU A 13 0.09 -13.94 48.99
C LEU A 13 -0.82 -14.19 47.77
N ALA A 14 -2.02 -13.62 47.79
CA ALA A 14 -2.88 -13.53 46.61
C ALA A 14 -2.49 -12.25 45.82
N GLY A 15 -1.70 -12.42 44.75
CA GLY A 15 -1.43 -11.36 43.78
C GLY A 15 -2.53 -11.30 42.73
N CYS A 16 -3.22 -10.17 42.63
CA CYS A 16 -4.15 -9.90 41.54
C CYS A 16 -3.36 -9.63 40.25
N VAL A 17 -3.51 -10.48 39.24
CA VAL A 17 -3.04 -10.21 37.88
C VAL A 17 -3.96 -9.15 37.29
N ASN A 18 -3.43 -7.94 37.12
CA ASN A 18 -4.12 -6.87 36.40
C ASN A 18 -3.97 -7.12 34.90
N GLN A 19 -4.93 -7.84 34.32
CA GLN A 19 -4.98 -8.12 32.90
C GLN A 19 -5.38 -6.83 32.18
N GLN A 20 -4.39 -6.08 31.69
CA GLN A 20 -4.63 -4.95 30.80
C GLN A 20 -5.21 -5.51 29.50
N ASN A 21 -6.52 -5.39 29.37
CA ASN A 21 -7.22 -5.61 28.13
C ASN A 21 -6.71 -4.54 27.16
N VAL A 22 -5.86 -4.94 26.21
CA VAL A 22 -5.44 -4.10 25.10
C VAL A 22 -6.69 -3.88 24.27
N GLU A 23 -7.32 -2.73 24.45
CA GLU A 23 -8.43 -2.27 23.63
C GLU A 23 -7.88 -2.14 22.20
N LYS A 24 -8.24 -3.11 21.35
CA LYS A 24 -7.98 -3.06 19.93
C LYS A 24 -8.64 -1.77 19.44
N ALA A 25 -7.83 -0.79 19.06
CA ALA A 25 -8.31 0.46 18.50
C ALA A 25 -9.34 0.13 17.42
N SER A 26 -10.60 0.49 17.69
CA SER A 26 -11.68 0.37 16.72
C SER A 26 -11.37 1.37 15.62
N LEU A 27 -10.76 0.90 14.53
CA LEU A 27 -10.58 1.65 13.31
C LEU A 27 -11.97 2.18 12.91
N THR A 28 -12.13 3.50 12.90
CA THR A 28 -13.27 4.13 12.22
C THR A 28 -13.38 3.54 10.82
N PRO A 29 -14.57 3.07 10.38
CA PRO A 29 -14.70 2.47 9.07
C PRO A 29 -14.30 3.50 8.03
N VAL A 30 -13.17 3.27 7.37
CA VAL A 30 -12.74 4.10 6.24
C VAL A 30 -13.67 3.77 5.10
N ASN A 31 -14.46 4.75 4.66
CA ASN A 31 -15.25 4.61 3.45
C ASN A 31 -14.29 4.74 2.26
N CYS A 32 -13.73 3.61 1.83
CA CYS A 32 -12.92 3.57 0.62
C CYS A 32 -13.78 3.98 -0.59
N GLU A 33 -13.19 4.78 -1.48
CA GLU A 33 -13.85 5.19 -2.71
C GLU A 33 -13.45 4.28 -3.88
N GLY A 34 -14.29 4.23 -4.92
CA GLY A 34 -14.03 3.47 -6.14
C GLY A 34 -14.24 1.95 -5.99
N SER A 35 -13.54 1.18 -6.81
CA SER A 35 -13.71 -0.27 -6.94
C SER A 35 -12.37 -1.00 -6.97
N VAL A 36 -12.37 -2.25 -6.50
CA VAL A 36 -11.23 -3.19 -6.62
C VAL A 36 -11.37 -4.15 -7.80
N GLU A 37 -12.49 -4.09 -8.52
CA GLU A 37 -12.72 -4.92 -9.70
C GLU A 37 -11.88 -4.42 -10.88
N LEU A 38 -11.39 -5.36 -11.69
CA LEU A 38 -10.51 -5.05 -12.79
C LEU A 38 -11.22 -4.17 -13.83
N PRO A 39 -10.57 -3.10 -14.32
CA PRO A 39 -11.06 -2.37 -15.47
C PRO A 39 -10.99 -3.25 -16.71
N ALA A 40 -11.77 -2.92 -17.73
CA ALA A 40 -11.95 -3.77 -18.91
C ALA A 40 -10.63 -4.12 -19.61
N HIS A 41 -9.65 -3.20 -19.65
CA HIS A 41 -8.36 -3.45 -20.28
C HIS A 41 -7.42 -4.37 -19.47
N LEU A 42 -7.74 -4.68 -18.21
CA LEU A 42 -6.99 -5.63 -17.39
C LEU A 42 -7.72 -6.96 -17.17
N ALA A 43 -9.04 -7.00 -17.39
CA ALA A 43 -9.87 -8.17 -17.08
C ALA A 43 -9.37 -9.47 -17.74
N ASP A 44 -8.91 -9.38 -18.99
CA ASP A 44 -8.41 -10.56 -19.72
C ASP A 44 -6.99 -10.96 -19.32
N HIS A 45 -6.25 -10.11 -18.62
CA HIS A 45 -4.84 -10.33 -18.26
C HIS A 45 -4.63 -10.93 -16.87
N PHE A 46 -5.66 -10.94 -16.03
CA PHE A 46 -5.55 -11.35 -14.63
C PHE A 46 -6.63 -12.36 -14.25
N GLU A 47 -6.33 -13.11 -13.21
CA GLU A 47 -7.27 -13.99 -12.51
C GLU A 47 -7.26 -13.61 -11.03
N ALA A 48 -8.40 -13.71 -10.36
CA ALA A 48 -8.47 -13.51 -8.92
C ALA A 48 -7.61 -14.58 -8.22
N ALA A 49 -6.87 -14.17 -7.19
CA ALA A 49 -6.05 -15.06 -6.39
C ALA A 49 -6.24 -14.74 -4.90
N GLU A 50 -5.71 -15.61 -4.04
CA GLU A 50 -5.66 -15.39 -2.60
C GLU A 50 -4.21 -15.30 -2.13
N ASP A 51 -3.92 -14.24 -1.37
CA ASP A 51 -2.64 -14.04 -0.70
C ASP A 51 -2.83 -13.01 0.41
N ALA A 52 -3.19 -13.48 1.61
CA ALA A 52 -3.55 -12.60 2.73
C ALA A 52 -2.37 -11.72 3.17
N ALA A 53 -1.14 -12.26 3.14
CA ALA A 53 0.06 -11.53 3.52
C ALA A 53 0.38 -10.41 2.52
N LEU A 54 0.30 -10.71 1.22
CA LEU A 54 0.50 -9.69 0.19
C LEU A 54 -0.57 -8.58 0.28
N LEU A 55 -1.83 -8.94 0.53
CA LEU A 55 -2.91 -7.99 0.72
C LEU A 55 -2.69 -7.11 1.96
N GLU A 56 -2.33 -7.71 3.11
CA GLU A 56 -2.04 -6.99 4.34
C GLU A 56 -0.89 -5.98 4.16
N ASN A 57 0.16 -6.34 3.42
CA ASN A 57 1.27 -5.43 3.13
C ASN A 57 0.85 -4.22 2.27
N ALA A 58 -0.12 -4.41 1.37
CA ALA A 58 -0.62 -3.38 0.47
C ALA A 58 -1.61 -2.41 1.13
N LEU A 59 -2.33 -2.85 2.16
CA LEU A 59 -3.33 -2.02 2.85
C LEU A 59 -2.66 -1.10 3.89
N GLY A 60 -3.27 0.05 4.14
CA GLY A 60 -2.82 1.00 5.15
C GLY A 60 -3.92 1.67 5.93
N ALA A 61 -3.55 2.14 7.12
CA ALA A 61 -4.39 3.03 7.92
C ALA A 61 -4.52 4.41 7.26
N PRO A 62 -5.51 5.23 7.64
CA PRO A 62 -5.60 6.62 7.19
C PRO A 62 -4.26 7.36 7.34
N GLU A 63 -3.98 8.25 6.39
CA GLU A 63 -2.77 9.07 6.30
C GLU A 63 -1.47 8.34 5.89
N GLU A 64 -1.47 7.01 5.69
CA GLU A 64 -0.26 6.24 5.33
C GLU A 64 0.09 6.19 3.83
N GLY A 65 -0.82 6.61 2.93
CA GLY A 65 -0.56 6.61 1.47
C GLY A 65 -0.36 5.23 0.84
N LYS A 66 -1.07 4.22 1.35
CA LYS A 66 -1.14 2.86 0.81
C LYS A 66 -2.47 2.63 0.09
N LEU A 67 -2.95 1.39 -0.02
CA LEU A 67 -4.32 1.11 -0.47
C LEU A 67 -5.31 1.20 0.71
N CYS A 68 -6.49 1.76 0.42
CA CYS A 68 -7.63 1.72 1.34
C CYS A 68 -8.33 0.35 1.28
N GLN A 69 -8.49 -0.18 0.06
CA GLN A 69 -9.05 -1.50 -0.23
C GLN A 69 -8.29 -2.10 -1.41
N GLY A 70 -8.25 -3.42 -1.51
CA GLY A 70 -7.57 -4.10 -2.60
C GLY A 70 -7.99 -5.56 -2.74
N LYS A 71 -7.69 -6.13 -3.91
CA LYS A 71 -7.91 -7.54 -4.23
C LYS A 71 -6.67 -8.10 -4.89
N VAL A 72 -6.33 -9.34 -4.54
CA VAL A 72 -5.15 -10.02 -5.09
C VAL A 72 -5.51 -10.61 -6.43
N TYR A 73 -4.63 -10.37 -7.40
CA TYR A 73 -4.73 -10.91 -8.75
C TYR A 73 -3.41 -11.54 -9.15
N VAL A 74 -3.46 -12.53 -10.04
CA VAL A 74 -2.28 -13.12 -10.68
C VAL A 74 -2.34 -12.91 -12.19
N SER A 75 -1.23 -12.46 -12.79
CA SER A 75 -1.16 -12.24 -14.24
C SER A 75 -1.13 -13.59 -14.98
N LYS A 76 -1.91 -13.70 -16.07
CA LYS A 76 -2.00 -14.91 -16.90
C LYS A 76 -0.74 -15.12 -17.77
N ASP A 77 -0.51 -16.34 -18.22
CA ASP A 77 0.65 -16.72 -19.06
C ASP A 77 0.81 -15.89 -20.33
N ALA A 78 -0.30 -15.58 -21.01
CA ALA A 78 -0.31 -14.75 -22.23
C ALA A 78 -0.56 -13.26 -21.95
N SER A 79 -0.47 -12.82 -20.69
CA SER A 79 -0.72 -11.42 -20.34
C SER A 79 0.40 -10.50 -20.85
N ASN A 80 0.02 -9.30 -21.27
CA ASN A 80 0.94 -8.24 -21.64
C ASN A 80 0.52 -6.95 -20.94
N VAL A 81 0.80 -6.87 -19.64
CA VAL A 81 0.39 -5.73 -18.81
C VAL A 81 1.52 -4.72 -18.78
N THR A 82 1.28 -3.54 -19.34
CA THR A 82 2.20 -2.40 -19.22
C THR A 82 1.90 -1.64 -17.94
N LEU A 83 2.93 -1.39 -17.14
CA LEU A 83 2.85 -0.63 -15.89
C LEU A 83 3.74 0.61 -15.97
N PHE A 84 3.32 1.66 -15.27
CA PHE A 84 3.95 2.97 -15.26
C PHE A 84 4.27 3.36 -13.82
N ARG A 85 5.44 3.92 -13.59
CA ARG A 85 5.83 4.43 -12.27
C ARG A 85 6.62 5.70 -12.40
N ALA A 86 6.12 6.75 -11.77
CA ALA A 86 6.91 7.95 -11.55
C ALA A 86 7.87 7.70 -10.37
N TRP A 87 9.13 8.08 -10.52
CA TRP A 87 10.16 7.84 -9.51
C TRP A 87 11.10 9.03 -9.39
N ASN A 88 11.90 9.05 -8.33
CA ASN A 88 12.76 10.17 -7.97
C ASN A 88 14.17 9.93 -8.51
N SER A 89 14.62 10.71 -9.49
CA SER A 89 15.96 10.55 -10.07
C SER A 89 17.11 10.70 -9.06
N THR A 90 16.90 11.46 -7.98
CA THR A 90 17.90 11.66 -6.90
C THR A 90 17.99 10.45 -5.96
N ASN A 91 17.03 9.52 -6.04
CA ASN A 91 17.06 8.25 -5.35
C ASN A 91 16.82 7.10 -6.35
N PRO A 92 17.89 6.57 -7.00
CA PRO A 92 17.77 5.51 -8.00
C PRO A 92 17.09 4.22 -7.51
N TYR A 93 17.18 3.92 -6.21
CA TYR A 93 16.49 2.77 -5.62
C TYR A 93 14.96 2.89 -5.66
N SER A 94 14.43 4.11 -5.87
CA SER A 94 12.99 4.35 -6.00
C SER A 94 12.43 3.94 -7.37
N GLN A 95 13.27 3.65 -8.37
CA GLN A 95 12.86 3.34 -9.74
C GLN A 95 11.87 2.16 -9.81
N PHE A 96 12.12 1.09 -9.04
CA PHE A 96 11.28 -0.11 -9.00
C PHE A 96 10.65 -0.31 -7.62
N GLY A 97 10.19 0.77 -6.98
CA GLY A 97 9.39 0.65 -5.77
C GLY A 97 8.01 0.03 -6.03
N GLN A 98 7.20 -0.07 -4.98
CA GLN A 98 6.08 -1.00 -4.96
C GLN A 98 4.80 -0.52 -5.66
N TRP A 99 4.67 0.79 -5.87
CA TRP A 99 3.45 1.43 -6.34
C TRP A 99 3.53 1.77 -7.84
N TRP A 100 2.57 1.28 -8.61
CA TRP A 100 2.51 1.42 -10.07
C TRP A 100 1.11 1.84 -10.53
N ALA A 101 1.06 2.57 -11.64
CA ALA A 101 -0.15 2.85 -12.39
C ALA A 101 -0.31 1.83 -13.53
N HIS A 102 -1.55 1.43 -13.82
CA HIS A 102 -1.88 0.59 -14.98
C HIS A 102 -2.28 1.42 -16.21
N GLU A 103 -2.29 2.74 -16.08
CA GLU A 103 -2.55 3.70 -17.15
C GLU A 103 -1.41 4.69 -17.21
N VAL A 104 -1.16 5.22 -18.42
CA VAL A 104 -0.12 6.22 -18.61
C VAL A 104 -0.51 7.51 -17.86
N PRO A 105 0.36 8.05 -16.99
CA PRO A 105 0.09 9.32 -16.34
C PRO A 105 -0.08 10.43 -17.37
N ALA A 106 -1.22 11.13 -17.31
CA ALA A 106 -1.54 12.23 -18.22
C ALA A 106 -2.37 13.30 -17.48
N GLY A 107 -2.43 14.50 -18.04
CA GLY A 107 -3.23 15.59 -17.50
C GLY A 107 -2.47 16.49 -16.53
N ASN A 108 -3.16 17.01 -15.51
CA ASN A 108 -2.59 17.95 -14.53
C ASN A 108 -1.75 17.20 -13.49
N VAL A 109 -0.50 17.63 -13.30
CA VAL A 109 0.43 17.01 -12.33
C VAL A 109 -0.11 17.01 -10.90
N ALA A 110 -0.77 18.09 -10.47
CA ALA A 110 -1.37 18.15 -9.14
C ALA A 110 -2.48 17.11 -8.97
N LYS A 111 -3.32 16.91 -10.01
CA LYS A 111 -4.38 15.88 -9.97
C LYS A 111 -3.81 14.47 -9.98
N TYR A 112 -2.74 14.23 -10.74
CA TYR A 112 -2.03 12.94 -10.71
C TYR A 112 -1.46 12.64 -9.31
N ARG A 113 -0.86 13.64 -8.64
CA ARG A 113 -0.39 13.48 -7.26
C ARG A 113 -1.52 13.18 -6.28
N GLU A 114 -2.64 13.88 -6.39
CA GLU A 114 -3.82 13.64 -5.55
C GLU A 114 -4.37 12.23 -5.77
N ASN A 115 -4.55 11.83 -7.03
CA ASN A 115 -5.14 10.53 -7.39
C ASN A 115 -4.29 9.31 -6.98
N TYR A 116 -2.97 9.47 -6.88
CA TYR A 116 -2.04 8.41 -6.48
C TYR A 116 -1.36 8.72 -5.13
N GLU A 117 -1.89 9.71 -4.40
CA GLU A 117 -1.44 10.16 -3.08
C GLU A 117 0.09 10.38 -2.97
N ILE A 118 0.69 10.90 -4.05
CA ILE A 118 2.15 11.07 -4.18
C ILE A 118 2.58 12.39 -3.54
N CYS A 119 3.03 12.31 -2.29
CA CYS A 119 3.62 13.44 -1.60
C CYS A 119 4.84 14.00 -2.35
N TYR A 120 4.97 15.33 -2.35
CA TYR A 120 6.06 16.01 -3.06
C TYR A 120 7.44 15.66 -2.48
N GLN A 121 7.51 15.30 -1.19
CA GLN A 121 8.74 14.82 -0.55
C GLN A 121 9.12 13.40 -0.98
N TRP A 122 8.16 12.58 -1.42
CA TRP A 122 8.44 11.19 -1.82
C TRP A 122 8.96 11.12 -3.24
N SER A 123 8.37 11.91 -4.14
CA SER A 123 8.81 11.95 -5.54
C SER A 123 8.62 13.34 -6.15
N PRO A 124 9.65 13.87 -6.84
CA PRO A 124 9.54 15.08 -7.65
C PRO A 124 8.74 14.85 -8.95
N LEU A 125 8.45 13.60 -9.33
CA LEU A 125 7.83 13.20 -10.60
C LEU A 125 8.68 13.59 -11.83
N ASP A 126 10.00 13.48 -11.72
CA ASP A 126 10.95 13.90 -12.75
C ASP A 126 11.36 12.78 -13.71
N LYS A 127 11.06 11.52 -13.36
CA LYS A 127 11.26 10.36 -14.23
C LYS A 127 10.01 9.50 -14.26
N LEU A 128 9.76 8.87 -15.40
CA LEU A 128 8.75 7.84 -15.58
C LEU A 128 9.43 6.57 -16.10
N VAL A 129 9.30 5.47 -15.38
CA VAL A 129 9.64 4.14 -15.89
C VAL A 129 8.37 3.46 -16.40
N THR A 130 8.47 2.84 -17.57
CA THR A 130 7.42 2.01 -18.17
C THR A 130 7.97 0.61 -18.34
N CYS A 131 7.29 -0.40 -17.82
CA CYS A 131 7.72 -1.79 -17.89
C CYS A 131 6.56 -2.73 -18.25
N HIS A 132 6.89 -3.95 -18.64
CA HIS A 132 5.93 -5.05 -18.77
C HIS A 132 5.99 -5.94 -17.53
N LEU A 133 4.84 -6.29 -16.97
CA LEU A 133 4.72 -7.25 -15.89
C LEU A 133 4.98 -8.67 -16.41
N LYS A 134 5.81 -9.45 -15.71
CA LYS A 134 6.01 -10.86 -16.05
C LYS A 134 4.72 -11.66 -15.76
N PRO A 135 4.38 -12.66 -16.59
CA PRO A 135 3.30 -13.60 -16.29
C PRO A 135 3.50 -14.35 -14.97
N GLY A 136 2.40 -14.83 -14.38
CA GLY A 136 2.41 -15.55 -13.09
C GLY A 136 2.69 -14.67 -11.87
N THR A 137 2.73 -13.34 -12.04
CA THR A 137 3.04 -12.40 -10.96
C THR A 137 1.77 -12.07 -10.18
N LYS A 138 1.83 -12.24 -8.86
CA LYS A 138 0.80 -11.75 -7.94
C LYS A 138 0.95 -10.25 -7.71
N VAL A 139 -0.17 -9.55 -7.76
CA VAL A 139 -0.28 -8.11 -7.49
C VAL A 139 -1.51 -7.84 -6.63
N VAL A 140 -1.54 -6.69 -5.96
CA VAL A 140 -2.79 -6.17 -5.36
C VAL A 140 -3.24 -5.00 -6.20
N ILE A 141 -4.48 -5.03 -6.66
CA ILE A 141 -5.10 -3.89 -7.34
C ILE A 141 -6.18 -3.34 -6.43
N GLY A 142 -6.14 -2.03 -6.21
CA GLY A 142 -7.02 -1.38 -5.25
C GLY A 142 -6.96 0.13 -5.33
N THR A 143 -7.78 0.77 -4.50
CA THR A 143 -7.92 2.23 -4.47
C THR A 143 -7.12 2.85 -3.33
N GLY A 144 -6.67 4.08 -3.51
CA GLY A 144 -5.72 4.74 -2.63
C GLY A 144 -6.29 5.10 -1.26
N GLN A 145 -5.46 5.01 -0.23
CA GLN A 145 -5.70 5.54 1.11
C GLN A 145 -5.15 6.96 1.19
N SER A 146 -5.80 7.78 2.00
CA SER A 146 -5.30 9.12 2.34
C SER A 146 -3.82 9.12 2.74
N ALA A 147 -3.12 10.21 2.42
CA ALA A 147 -1.70 10.37 2.72
C ALA A 147 -1.43 11.73 3.35
N LYS A 148 -0.82 11.74 4.53
CA LYS A 148 -0.35 12.97 5.15
C LYS A 148 1.04 13.31 4.65
N CYS A 149 1.10 14.31 3.78
CA CYS A 149 2.36 14.77 3.19
C CYS A 149 3.06 15.79 4.08
N SER A 150 2.33 16.69 4.73
CA SER A 150 2.89 17.67 5.66
C SER A 150 1.81 18.13 6.67
N GLU A 151 2.14 19.09 7.53
CA GLU A 151 1.15 19.74 8.40
C GLU A 151 0.02 20.42 7.61
N TYR A 152 0.31 20.87 6.37
CA TYR A 152 -0.60 21.66 5.55
C TYR A 152 -1.10 20.94 4.30
N LEU A 153 -0.67 19.69 4.08
CA LEU A 153 -1.06 18.90 2.92
C LEU A 153 -1.35 17.47 3.34
N THR A 154 -2.61 17.10 3.18
CA THR A 154 -3.08 15.71 3.23
C THR A 154 -3.84 15.48 1.92
N TYR A 155 -3.54 14.37 1.25
CA TYR A 155 -4.41 13.87 0.19
C TYR A 155 -5.49 13.00 0.82
N ASP A 156 -6.72 13.19 0.37
CA ASP A 156 -7.86 12.35 0.76
C ASP A 156 -7.76 10.96 0.11
N VAL A 157 -8.69 10.07 0.49
CA VAL A 157 -8.85 8.75 -0.15
C VAL A 157 -9.16 8.95 -1.65
N SER A 158 -8.45 8.24 -2.53
CA SER A 158 -8.67 8.29 -3.97
C SER A 158 -9.44 7.08 -4.49
N ALA A 159 -10.42 7.30 -5.35
CA ALA A 159 -11.08 6.25 -6.12
C ALA A 159 -10.19 5.65 -7.24
N SER A 160 -9.00 6.21 -7.49
CA SER A 160 -8.11 5.77 -8.57
C SER A 160 -7.43 4.47 -8.21
N GLN A 161 -7.38 3.55 -9.17
CA GLN A 161 -6.73 2.26 -8.97
C GLN A 161 -5.22 2.34 -9.12
N GLN A 162 -4.53 1.66 -8.20
CA GLN A 162 -3.08 1.48 -8.19
C GLN A 162 -2.75 -0.01 -8.13
N VAL A 163 -1.56 -0.36 -8.60
CA VAL A 163 -1.03 -1.72 -8.58
C VAL A 163 0.11 -1.77 -7.56
N TYR A 164 -0.05 -2.58 -6.52
CA TYR A 164 0.98 -2.88 -5.54
C TYR A 164 1.72 -4.16 -5.92
N ILE A 165 3.05 -4.09 -5.90
CA ILE A 165 3.95 -5.19 -6.21
C ILE A 165 5.14 -5.15 -5.24
N GLU A 166 5.22 -6.13 -4.34
CA GLU A 166 6.21 -6.14 -3.27
C GLU A 166 7.66 -6.11 -3.77
N ASN A 167 7.99 -6.96 -4.75
CA ASN A 167 9.35 -7.11 -5.32
C ASN A 167 9.39 -6.75 -6.80
N SER A 168 8.98 -5.51 -7.13
CA SER A 168 8.78 -5.07 -8.53
C SER A 168 9.99 -5.31 -9.43
N ALA A 169 11.21 -5.07 -8.94
CA ALA A 169 12.44 -5.21 -9.71
C ALA A 169 12.63 -6.63 -10.31
N ASP A 170 12.13 -7.66 -9.63
CA ASP A 170 12.29 -9.05 -10.05
C ASP A 170 11.19 -9.49 -11.03
N VAL A 171 10.07 -8.79 -11.07
CA VAL A 171 8.84 -9.22 -11.78
C VAL A 171 8.43 -8.29 -12.91
N VAL A 172 9.19 -7.21 -13.16
CA VAL A 172 9.03 -6.38 -14.36
C VAL A 172 10.16 -6.64 -15.36
N ALA A 173 9.88 -6.39 -16.63
CA ALA A 173 10.83 -6.56 -17.72
C ALA A 173 10.59 -5.54 -18.84
N ASN A 174 11.50 -5.50 -19.83
CA ASN A 174 11.36 -4.67 -21.03
C ASN A 174 11.07 -3.21 -20.70
N CYS A 175 11.84 -2.67 -19.74
CA CYS A 175 11.62 -1.34 -19.20
C CYS A 175 12.23 -0.25 -20.07
N SER A 176 11.56 0.89 -20.14
CA SER A 176 12.08 2.14 -20.71
C SER A 176 11.87 3.29 -19.72
N VAL A 177 12.77 4.27 -19.74
CA VAL A 177 12.73 5.43 -18.86
C VAL A 177 12.56 6.70 -19.70
N LYS A 178 11.72 7.61 -19.24
CA LYS A 178 11.51 8.94 -19.81
C LYS A 178 11.70 10.01 -18.75
N ASP A 179 12.06 11.20 -19.22
CA ASP A 179 12.20 12.39 -18.40
C ASP A 179 10.89 13.16 -18.36
N GLY A 180 10.54 13.66 -17.17
CA GLY A 180 9.48 14.65 -17.01
C GLY A 180 9.94 15.98 -17.57
N VAL A 181 9.23 16.49 -18.57
CA VAL A 181 9.51 17.79 -19.20
C VAL A 181 8.29 18.69 -19.09
N PHE A 182 8.52 20.00 -19.04
CA PHE A 182 7.44 20.98 -18.95
C PHE A 182 6.66 21.06 -20.26
N GLU A 183 5.34 21.08 -20.14
CA GLU A 183 4.40 21.45 -21.19
C GLU A 183 3.36 22.38 -20.57
N TRP A 184 3.21 23.57 -21.13
CA TRP A 184 2.21 24.54 -20.68
C TRP A 184 0.90 24.31 -21.44
N LYS A 185 -0.21 24.33 -20.71
CA LYS A 185 -1.58 24.21 -21.25
C LYS A 185 -2.36 25.49 -20.97
#